data_AF-A0A2P2E4P4-F1
#
_entry.id   AF-A0A2P2E4P4-F1
#
_cell.length_a   1.000
_cell.length_b   1.000
_cell.length_c   1.000
_cell.angle_alpha   90.00
_cell.angle_beta   90.00
_cell.angle_gamma   90.00
#
_symmetry.space_group_name_H-M   'P 1'
#
loop_
_entity.id
_entity.type
_entity.pdbx_description
1 polymer ?
#
loop_
_entity_poly.entity_id
_entity_poly.type
_entity_poly.pdbx_seq_one_letter_code
_entity_poly.pdbx_strand_id
1 'polypeptide(L)'
;MNGEPRNSDQPLDETPPSALHVMPGVSDVPSLNPYVAEQRKFQKKRIYTPEELAEGILSGNRTLLSKAITLVESNREDHNEIAQSILEKVLPSSGKSIRIGITGVPGVGKSTFIEGFGNHILSLGRKLAVLAIDPSSQLTHGSILGDKTRMESLAKSENAFIRPSPSSGSLGGVARKTRESIYLCEAAGFDTIIIETVGVGQSETQVHSMVDFFLLLMLAGAGDELQGIKRGIMEMADLIAINKADGKNEPYATRAKAEYESALHLFPPAASGWMPRAVTCSGQYGKGIDEIWNLALDYQRHTTKSGYFQKNREEQITLWFRETLKEAILDQFLEREGMRDRIHLAESKIGQGKSSVIQEIKGLLKT
;
A
#
# COMPACT_ATOMS: atom_id res chain seq x y z
N MET A 1 -33.47 35.80 -81.93
CA MET A 1 -32.58 36.82 -82.50
C MET A 1 -31.48 37.09 -81.49
N ASN A 2 -30.23 36.95 -81.94
CA ASN A 2 -28.98 37.54 -81.43
C ASN A 2 -28.63 37.20 -79.95
N GLY A 3 -27.55 36.49 -79.62
CA GLY A 3 -26.21 36.52 -80.19
C GLY A 3 -25.27 37.20 -79.19
N GLU A 4 -24.50 36.41 -78.43
CA GLU A 4 -23.03 36.50 -78.30
C GLU A 4 -22.49 35.71 -77.09
N PRO A 5 -21.32 35.06 -77.22
CA PRO A 5 -20.64 34.36 -76.14
C PRO A 5 -19.60 35.27 -75.47
N ARG A 6 -19.31 35.07 -74.18
CA ARG A 6 -17.99 35.42 -73.61
C ARG A 6 -17.49 34.33 -72.68
N ASN A 7 -16.37 33.78 -73.10
CA ASN A 7 -15.46 32.97 -72.34
C ASN A 7 -14.59 33.87 -71.45
N SER A 8 -14.16 33.30 -70.32
CA SER A 8 -12.83 33.40 -69.68
C SER A 8 -12.83 33.84 -68.22
N ASP A 9 -12.32 32.90 -67.43
CA ASP A 9 -11.55 33.03 -66.20
C ASP A 9 -12.22 33.62 -64.96
N GLN A 10 -12.68 32.73 -64.09
CA GLN A 10 -12.38 32.81 -62.65
C GLN A 10 -12.62 31.45 -61.96
N PRO A 11 -11.65 30.95 -61.17
CA PRO A 11 -11.77 29.65 -60.52
C PRO A 11 -12.80 29.68 -59.38
N LEU A 12 -13.57 28.61 -59.31
CA LEU A 12 -14.48 28.24 -58.23
C LEU A 12 -13.68 28.00 -56.95
N ASP A 13 -13.73 28.91 -55.98
CA ASP A 13 -13.48 28.54 -54.58
C ASP A 13 -14.04 29.58 -53.60
N GLU A 14 -15.33 29.50 -53.27
CA GLU A 14 -15.83 30.06 -52.00
C GLU A 14 -16.89 29.11 -51.42
N THR A 15 -16.51 28.40 -50.37
CA THR A 15 -17.38 27.66 -49.48
C THR A 15 -18.30 28.64 -48.73
N PRO A 16 -19.60 28.32 -48.51
CA PRO A 16 -20.51 29.25 -47.84
C PRO A 16 -20.16 29.41 -46.36
N PRO A 17 -20.28 30.62 -45.77
CA PRO A 17 -19.88 30.87 -44.40
C PRO A 17 -20.78 30.12 -43.41
N SER A 18 -20.15 29.28 -42.59
CA SER A 18 -20.75 28.51 -41.50
C SER A 18 -21.47 29.41 -40.48
N ALA A 19 -22.72 29.07 -40.16
CA ALA A 19 -23.58 29.75 -39.18
C ALA A 19 -23.25 29.38 -37.72
N LEU A 20 -21.96 29.35 -37.36
CA LEU A 20 -21.50 29.11 -35.98
C LEU A 20 -20.82 30.37 -35.43
N HIS A 21 -21.62 31.23 -34.79
CA HIS A 21 -21.11 32.27 -33.91
C HIS A 21 -20.56 31.63 -32.63
N VAL A 22 -19.24 31.45 -32.57
CA VAL A 22 -18.54 31.07 -31.34
C VAL A 22 -18.33 32.33 -30.50
N MET A 23 -18.87 32.36 -29.29
CA MET A 23 -18.58 33.43 -28.33
C MET A 23 -17.11 33.36 -27.90
N PRO A 24 -16.39 34.49 -27.78
CA PRO A 24 -15.04 34.49 -27.27
C PRO A 24 -15.02 33.89 -25.85
N GLY A 25 -14.15 32.90 -25.64
CA GLY A 25 -14.01 32.21 -24.37
C GLY A 25 -13.59 33.17 -23.26
N VAL A 26 -14.18 33.01 -22.08
CA VAL A 26 -13.80 33.74 -20.87
C VAL A 26 -12.41 33.24 -20.45
N SER A 27 -11.39 34.08 -20.58
CA SER A 27 -9.98 33.73 -20.35
C SER A 27 -9.63 33.44 -18.88
N ASP A 28 -10.46 33.89 -17.94
CA ASP A 28 -10.10 33.95 -16.53
C ASP A 28 -11.24 33.47 -15.62
N VAL A 29 -11.56 32.18 -15.73
CA VAL A 29 -12.32 31.50 -14.68
C VAL A 29 -11.30 30.89 -13.71
N PRO A 30 -11.16 31.40 -12.47
CA PRO A 30 -10.21 30.83 -11.53
C PRO A 30 -10.57 29.36 -11.25
N SER A 31 -9.58 28.48 -11.35
CA SER A 31 -9.71 27.02 -11.13
C SER A 31 -10.16 26.64 -9.71
N LEU A 32 -10.15 27.61 -8.79
CA LEU A 32 -10.58 27.52 -7.41
C LEU A 32 -11.51 28.68 -7.12
N ASN A 33 -12.63 28.40 -6.44
CA ASN A 33 -13.53 29.44 -5.95
C ASN A 33 -12.73 30.40 -5.02
N PRO A 34 -12.61 31.70 -5.36
CA PRO A 34 -11.80 32.65 -4.60
C PRO A 34 -12.25 32.80 -3.14
N TYR A 35 -13.53 32.55 -2.83
CA TYR A 35 -14.03 32.52 -1.45
C TYR A 35 -13.44 31.37 -0.62
N VAL A 36 -13.09 30.24 -1.23
CA VAL A 36 -12.47 29.09 -0.53
C VAL A 36 -11.03 29.41 -0.14
N ALA A 37 -10.32 30.18 -0.97
CA ALA A 37 -8.97 30.63 -0.66
C ALA A 37 -8.95 31.62 0.52
N GLU A 38 -9.93 32.54 0.58
CA GLU A 38 -10.07 33.48 1.70
C GLU A 38 -10.53 32.79 2.99
N GLN A 39 -11.50 31.87 2.94
CA GLN A 39 -11.92 31.10 4.12
C GLN A 39 -10.78 30.26 4.73
N ARG A 40 -9.87 29.74 3.89
CA ARG A 40 -8.68 29.00 4.34
C ARG A 40 -7.61 29.89 5.00
N LYS A 41 -7.54 31.19 4.65
CA LYS A 41 -6.61 32.14 5.30
C LYS A 41 -6.99 32.42 6.76
N PHE A 42 -8.27 32.29 7.13
CA PHE A 42 -8.76 32.58 8.48
C PHE A 42 -8.83 31.37 9.42
N GLN A 43 -8.75 30.15 8.91
CA GLN A 43 -8.56 28.98 9.77
C GLN A 43 -7.08 28.83 10.10
N LYS A 44 -6.62 29.47 11.18
CA LYS A 44 -5.31 29.13 11.78
C LYS A 44 -5.27 27.62 11.98
N LYS A 45 -4.37 26.95 11.24
CA LYS A 45 -4.19 25.50 11.34
C LYS A 45 -3.77 25.22 12.79
N ARG A 46 -4.69 24.65 13.59
CA ARG A 46 -4.39 24.30 14.98
C ARG A 46 -3.17 23.38 14.99
N ILE A 47 -2.10 23.84 15.62
CA ILE A 47 -0.90 23.05 15.88
C ILE A 47 -1.21 22.22 17.12
N TYR A 48 -1.04 20.91 17.01
CA TYR A 48 -1.23 19.99 18.12
C TYR A 48 0.14 19.64 18.68
N THR A 49 0.22 19.58 20.00
CA THR A 49 1.39 19.03 20.69
C THR A 49 1.47 17.50 20.50
N PRO A 50 2.66 16.90 20.67
CA PRO A 50 2.79 15.44 20.71
C PRO A 50 1.85 14.79 21.74
N GLU A 51 1.67 15.41 22.90
CA GLU A 51 0.78 14.97 23.97
C GLU A 51 -0.69 14.96 23.52
N GLU A 52 -1.20 16.06 22.96
CA GLU A 52 -2.57 16.14 22.47
C GLU A 52 -2.84 15.11 21.36
N LEU A 53 -1.86 14.85 20.49
CA LEU A 53 -1.97 13.83 19.45
C LEU A 53 -2.00 12.42 20.05
N ALA A 54 -1.11 12.13 21.00
CA ALA A 54 -1.06 10.83 21.67
C ALA A 54 -2.35 10.54 22.46
N GLU A 55 -2.83 11.49 23.27
CA GLU A 55 -4.10 11.35 23.99
C GLU A 55 -5.28 11.16 23.04
N GLY A 56 -5.30 11.92 21.94
CA GLY A 56 -6.30 11.78 20.90
C GLY A 56 -6.30 10.42 20.22
N ILE A 57 -5.12 9.86 19.95
CA ILE A 57 -4.97 8.50 19.41
C ILE A 57 -5.53 7.50 20.42
N LEU A 58 -5.09 7.56 21.67
CA LEU A 58 -5.51 6.64 22.74
C LEU A 58 -7.03 6.72 23.02
N SER A 59 -7.66 7.86 22.76
CA SER A 59 -9.12 8.03 22.84
C SER A 59 -9.87 7.56 21.58
N GLY A 60 -9.17 7.00 20.58
CA GLY A 60 -9.75 6.54 19.32
C GLY A 60 -10.11 7.64 18.32
N ASN A 61 -9.55 8.84 18.43
CA ASN A 61 -9.86 9.95 17.51
C ASN A 61 -9.21 9.75 16.13
N ARG A 62 -10.01 9.30 15.16
CA ARG A 62 -9.58 9.05 13.76
C ARG A 62 -8.93 10.26 13.08
N THR A 63 -9.33 11.48 13.42
CA THR A 63 -8.76 12.69 12.83
C THR A 63 -7.33 12.92 13.35
N LEU A 64 -7.11 12.73 14.64
CA LEU A 64 -5.79 12.88 15.25
C LEU A 64 -4.87 11.72 14.85
N LEU A 65 -5.39 10.49 14.73
CA LEU A 65 -4.70 9.36 14.13
C LEU A 65 -4.19 9.68 12.71
N SER A 66 -5.07 10.17 11.83
CA SER A 66 -4.69 10.53 10.46
C SER A 66 -3.60 11.62 10.41
N LYS A 67 -3.64 12.59 11.31
CA LYS A 67 -2.60 13.64 11.43
C LYS A 67 -1.28 13.06 11.90
N ALA A 68 -1.29 12.19 12.91
CA ALA A 68 -0.08 11.54 13.41
C ALA A 68 0.57 10.64 12.34
N ILE A 69 -0.22 9.85 11.62
CA ILE A 69 0.27 9.08 10.48
C ILE A 69 0.86 10.00 9.41
N THR A 70 0.26 11.17 9.15
CA THR A 70 0.81 12.14 8.20
C THR A 70 2.17 12.71 8.65
N LEU A 71 2.41 12.82 9.95
CA LEU A 71 3.72 13.21 10.50
C LEU A 71 4.75 12.09 10.31
N VAL A 72 4.39 10.83 10.63
CA VAL A 72 5.20 9.63 10.37
C VAL A 72 5.59 9.51 8.90
N GLU A 73 4.65 9.79 7.99
CA GLU A 73 4.90 9.68 6.55
C GLU A 73 5.75 10.83 5.98
N SER A 74 6.00 11.88 6.76
CA SER A 74 6.78 13.02 6.31
C SER A 74 8.27 12.69 6.20
N ASN A 75 8.98 13.39 5.30
CA ASN A 75 10.44 13.32 5.21
C ASN A 75 11.13 14.49 5.93
N ARG A 76 10.37 15.35 6.63
CA ARG A 76 10.93 16.49 7.35
C ARG A 76 11.39 16.07 8.74
N GLU A 77 12.57 16.53 9.14
CA GLU A 77 13.18 16.21 10.44
C GLU A 77 12.31 16.68 11.62
N ASP A 78 11.79 17.90 11.57
CA ASP A 78 10.91 18.45 12.61
C ASP A 78 9.60 17.65 12.79
N HIS A 79 9.06 17.10 11.70
CA HIS A 79 7.92 16.19 11.77
C HIS A 79 8.30 14.82 12.33
N ASN A 80 9.49 14.32 12.00
CA ASN A 80 9.99 13.04 12.50
C ASN A 80 10.16 13.06 14.01
N GLU A 81 10.74 14.12 14.58
CA GLU A 81 10.90 14.28 16.03
C GLU A 81 9.54 14.20 16.77
N ILE A 82 8.55 14.94 16.26
CA ILE A 82 7.18 14.92 16.79
C ILE A 82 6.58 13.51 16.67
N ALA A 83 6.74 12.85 15.52
CA ALA A 83 6.21 11.51 15.28
C ALA A 83 6.82 10.47 16.24
N GLN A 84 8.13 10.52 16.49
CA GLN A 84 8.80 9.61 17.44
C GLN A 84 8.32 9.87 18.87
N SER A 85 8.15 11.13 19.27
CA SER A 85 7.60 11.47 20.60
C SER A 85 6.17 10.94 20.79
N ILE A 86 5.34 10.97 19.74
CA ILE A 86 3.99 10.37 19.78
C ILE A 86 4.09 8.85 19.91
N LEU A 87 4.93 8.20 19.08
CA LEU A 87 5.10 6.74 19.08
C LEU A 87 5.52 6.23 20.46
N GLU A 88 6.52 6.83 21.09
CA GLU A 88 6.98 6.47 22.45
C GLU A 88 5.84 6.46 23.48
N LYS A 89 4.93 7.43 23.40
CA LYS A 89 3.78 7.54 24.31
C LYS A 89 2.71 6.48 24.06
N VAL A 90 2.50 6.07 22.81
CA VAL A 90 1.40 5.16 22.44
C VAL A 90 1.81 3.69 22.36
N LEU A 91 3.11 3.39 22.19
CA LEU A 91 3.64 2.03 22.10
C LEU A 91 3.16 1.08 23.20
N PRO A 92 3.07 1.48 24.50
CA PRO A 92 2.54 0.62 25.56
C PRO A 92 1.10 0.12 25.33
N SER A 93 0.33 0.82 24.49
CA SER A 93 -1.05 0.48 24.14
C SER A 93 -1.18 -0.28 22.82
N SER A 94 -0.07 -0.50 22.11
CA SER A 94 -0.03 -1.23 20.83
C SER A 94 0.14 -2.75 21.00
N GLY A 95 0.18 -3.48 19.88
CA GLY A 95 0.39 -4.94 19.83
C GLY A 95 -0.85 -5.79 20.06
N LYS A 96 -2.01 -5.19 20.34
CA LYS A 96 -3.28 -5.89 20.65
C LYS A 96 -4.18 -6.09 19.43
N SER A 97 -3.59 -6.44 18.28
CA SER A 97 -4.34 -6.70 17.04
C SER A 97 -3.95 -8.03 16.40
N ILE A 98 -4.75 -8.48 15.43
CA ILE A 98 -4.30 -9.41 14.38
C ILE A 98 -3.92 -8.60 13.13
N ARG A 99 -2.72 -8.84 12.61
CA ARG A 99 -2.18 -8.17 11.42
C ARG A 99 -2.25 -9.14 10.23
N ILE A 100 -2.97 -8.75 9.19
CA ILE A 100 -3.25 -9.58 8.02
C ILE A 100 -2.66 -8.93 6.77
N GLY A 101 -1.68 -9.59 6.15
CA GLY A 101 -1.16 -9.20 4.86
C GLY A 101 -2.03 -9.78 3.75
N ILE A 102 -2.45 -8.96 2.78
CA ILE A 102 -3.23 -9.42 1.63
C ILE A 102 -2.49 -9.02 0.36
N THR A 103 -2.15 -10.03 -0.44
CA THR A 103 -1.53 -9.86 -1.75
C THR A 103 -2.26 -10.65 -2.83
N GLY A 104 -1.95 -10.37 -4.07
CA GLY A 104 -2.46 -11.11 -5.23
C GLY A 104 -2.18 -10.39 -6.53
N VAL A 105 -2.26 -11.12 -7.64
CA VAL A 105 -1.98 -10.57 -8.97
C VAL A 105 -2.93 -9.41 -9.34
N PRO A 106 -2.51 -8.44 -10.16
CA PRO A 106 -3.41 -7.41 -10.67
C PRO A 106 -4.68 -8.01 -11.28
N GLY A 107 -5.84 -7.45 -10.94
CA GLY A 107 -7.13 -7.94 -11.46
C GLY A 107 -7.74 -9.13 -10.71
N VAL A 108 -7.07 -9.69 -9.69
CA VAL A 108 -7.61 -10.77 -8.84
C VAL A 108 -8.89 -10.38 -8.09
N GLY A 109 -9.19 -9.08 -7.99
CA GLY A 109 -10.34 -8.56 -7.24
C GLY A 109 -10.02 -8.26 -5.77
N LYS A 110 -8.76 -7.92 -5.47
CA LYS A 110 -8.26 -7.66 -4.11
C LYS A 110 -9.02 -6.56 -3.36
N SER A 111 -9.23 -5.38 -3.96
CA SER A 111 -9.97 -4.31 -3.28
C SER A 111 -11.43 -4.68 -3.01
N THR A 112 -12.09 -5.36 -3.95
CA THR A 112 -13.45 -5.90 -3.76
C THR A 112 -13.48 -6.96 -2.65
N PHE A 113 -12.48 -7.83 -2.60
CA PHE A 113 -12.32 -8.80 -1.53
C PHE A 113 -12.12 -8.12 -0.17
N ILE A 114 -11.22 -7.14 -0.07
CA ILE A 114 -10.95 -6.40 1.17
C ILE A 114 -12.19 -5.66 1.65
N GLU A 115 -12.98 -5.09 0.74
CA GLU A 115 -14.26 -4.47 1.08
C GLU A 115 -15.25 -5.48 1.69
N GLY A 116 -15.47 -6.62 1.03
CA GLY A 116 -16.35 -7.68 1.54
C GLY A 116 -15.85 -8.29 2.86
N PHE A 117 -14.57 -8.61 2.93
CA PHE A 117 -13.90 -9.15 4.11
C PHE A 117 -13.92 -8.17 5.29
N GLY A 118 -13.63 -6.89 5.02
CA GLY A 118 -13.69 -5.85 6.02
C GLY A 118 -15.11 -5.64 6.54
N ASN A 119 -16.13 -5.63 5.69
CA ASN A 119 -17.53 -5.52 6.12
C ASN A 119 -17.96 -6.70 6.99
N HIS A 120 -17.49 -7.91 6.68
CA HIS A 120 -17.70 -9.07 7.55
C HIS A 120 -17.04 -8.88 8.92
N ILE A 121 -15.78 -8.42 8.97
CA ILE A 121 -15.10 -8.12 10.24
C ILE A 121 -15.85 -7.07 11.05
N LEU A 122 -16.31 -5.98 10.42
CA LEU A 122 -17.07 -4.92 11.07
C LEU A 122 -18.43 -5.42 11.60
N SER A 123 -19.10 -6.32 10.89
CA SER A 123 -20.39 -6.88 11.33
C SER A 123 -20.25 -7.73 12.60
N LEU A 124 -19.05 -8.25 12.88
CA LEU A 124 -18.69 -8.92 14.14
C LEU A 124 -18.36 -7.94 15.28
N GLY A 125 -18.56 -6.63 15.09
CA GLY A 125 -18.33 -5.59 16.10
C GLY A 125 -16.86 -5.18 16.28
N ARG A 126 -15.99 -5.58 15.35
CA ARG A 126 -14.54 -5.32 15.41
C ARG A 126 -14.17 -3.96 14.81
N LYS A 127 -12.99 -3.45 15.16
CA LYS A 127 -12.41 -2.25 14.57
C LYS A 127 -11.29 -2.59 13.58
N LEU A 128 -11.44 -2.13 12.34
CA LEU A 128 -10.56 -2.48 11.23
C LEU A 128 -9.74 -1.27 10.73
N ALA A 129 -8.42 -1.41 10.61
CA ALA A 129 -7.60 -0.51 9.82
C ALA A 129 -7.12 -1.20 8.53
N VAL A 130 -7.12 -0.49 7.40
CA VAL A 130 -6.57 -0.94 6.12
C VAL A 130 -5.45 0.02 5.70
N LEU A 131 -4.24 -0.50 5.59
CA LEU A 131 -3.03 0.23 5.21
C LEU A 131 -2.52 -0.32 3.87
N ALA A 132 -2.41 0.54 2.85
CA ALA A 132 -1.89 0.14 1.55
C ALA A 132 -0.37 0.38 1.45
N ILE A 133 0.34 -0.51 0.77
CA ILE A 133 1.78 -0.37 0.44
C ILE A 133 1.94 -0.41 -1.07
N ASP A 134 2.35 0.71 -1.66
CA ASP A 134 2.66 0.86 -3.08
C ASP A 134 4.10 1.39 -3.28
N PRO A 135 5.07 0.53 -3.64
CA PRO A 135 6.43 0.97 -3.94
C PRO A 135 6.51 1.90 -5.16
N SER A 136 5.55 1.81 -6.10
CA SER A 136 5.52 2.61 -7.33
C SER A 136 5.05 4.05 -7.11
N SER A 137 4.51 4.35 -5.92
CA SER A 137 4.14 5.69 -5.48
C SER A 137 5.30 6.70 -5.49
N GLN A 138 6.56 6.21 -5.59
CA GLN A 138 7.75 7.01 -5.85
C GLN A 138 7.63 7.90 -7.11
N LEU A 139 7.00 7.40 -8.17
CA LEU A 139 6.82 8.13 -9.43
C LEU A 139 5.62 9.06 -9.40
N THR A 140 4.54 8.66 -8.71
CA THR A 140 3.23 9.32 -8.76
C THR A 140 2.97 10.28 -7.60
N HIS A 141 3.93 10.45 -6.67
CA HIS A 141 3.80 11.30 -5.48
C HIS A 141 2.62 10.89 -4.56
N GLY A 142 2.29 9.59 -4.55
CA GLY A 142 1.24 8.97 -3.73
C GLY A 142 -0.17 9.05 -4.32
N SER A 143 -0.99 8.03 -4.03
CA SER A 143 -2.39 7.94 -4.47
C SER A 143 -3.31 8.64 -3.45
N ILE A 144 -3.59 9.93 -3.65
CA ILE A 144 -4.46 10.68 -2.72
C ILE A 144 -5.91 10.15 -2.72
N LEU A 145 -6.42 9.66 -3.87
CA LEU A 145 -7.83 9.30 -4.05
C LEU A 145 -8.09 7.85 -4.50
N GLY A 146 -7.13 7.22 -5.19
CA GLY A 146 -7.38 5.99 -5.95
C GLY A 146 -7.75 4.75 -5.12
N ASP A 147 -7.29 4.67 -3.86
CA ASP A 147 -7.57 3.52 -2.98
C ASP A 147 -8.82 3.74 -2.10
N LYS A 148 -9.11 4.99 -1.72
CA LYS A 148 -10.32 5.32 -0.94
C LYS A 148 -11.61 5.20 -1.76
N THR A 149 -11.57 5.45 -3.07
CA THR A 149 -12.76 5.30 -3.94
C THR A 149 -13.09 3.85 -4.27
N ARG A 150 -12.20 2.89 -3.98
CA ARG A 150 -12.41 1.46 -4.27
C ARG A 150 -13.07 0.69 -3.13
N MET A 151 -13.20 1.29 -1.94
CA MET A 151 -13.76 0.68 -0.73
C MET A 151 -14.77 1.63 -0.10
N GLU A 152 -15.87 1.88 -0.80
CA GLU A 152 -16.85 2.92 -0.44
C GLU A 152 -17.56 2.64 0.89
N SER A 153 -17.93 1.39 1.14
CA SER A 153 -18.66 1.00 2.35
C SER A 153 -17.77 1.11 3.59
N LEU A 154 -16.54 0.60 3.51
CA LEU A 154 -15.55 0.73 4.58
C LEU A 154 -15.20 2.19 4.85
N ALA A 155 -15.06 3.02 3.82
CA ALA A 155 -14.73 4.44 3.98
C ALA A 155 -15.80 5.22 4.79
N LYS A 156 -17.05 4.76 4.77
CA LYS A 156 -18.18 5.37 5.51
C LYS A 156 -18.28 4.88 6.96
N SER A 157 -17.69 3.74 7.30
CA SER A 157 -17.76 3.18 8.64
C SER A 157 -16.95 3.99 9.65
N GLU A 158 -17.50 4.20 10.84
CA GLU A 158 -16.78 4.79 11.98
C GLU A 158 -15.78 3.81 12.61
N ASN A 159 -16.03 2.51 12.48
CA ASN A 159 -15.16 1.45 13.00
C ASN A 159 -14.09 1.00 11.99
N ALA A 160 -14.00 1.65 10.82
CA ALA A 160 -12.96 1.41 9.84
C ALA A 160 -12.05 2.62 9.65
N PHE A 161 -10.77 2.39 9.37
CA PHE A 161 -9.82 3.43 8.98
C PHE A 161 -9.01 2.98 7.78
N ILE A 162 -8.97 3.81 6.73
CA ILE A 162 -8.27 3.49 5.48
C ILE A 162 -7.19 4.54 5.25
N ARG A 163 -5.94 4.08 5.14
CA ARG A 163 -4.77 4.90 4.79
C ARG A 163 -4.17 4.39 3.47
N PRO A 164 -4.21 5.21 2.39
CA PRO A 164 -3.48 4.92 1.16
C PRO A 164 -1.96 4.85 1.39
N SER A 165 -1.22 4.30 0.42
CA SER A 165 0.24 4.22 0.52
C SER A 165 0.89 5.61 0.64
N PRO A 166 1.93 5.75 1.48
CA PRO A 166 2.66 7.01 1.59
C PRO A 166 3.28 7.41 0.25
N SER A 167 3.26 8.71 -0.02
CA SER A 167 3.98 9.35 -1.11
C SER A 167 5.48 9.36 -0.80
N SER A 168 6.31 8.70 -1.59
CA SER A 168 7.79 8.83 -1.59
C SER A 168 8.61 8.11 -0.50
N GLY A 169 9.79 7.65 -0.93
CA GLY A 169 10.80 6.96 -0.13
C GLY A 169 11.30 5.69 -0.84
N SER A 170 12.47 5.18 -0.45
CA SER A 170 12.89 3.83 -0.85
C SER A 170 11.85 2.80 -0.42
N LEU A 171 11.87 1.58 -0.98
CA LEU A 171 10.98 0.50 -0.52
C LEU A 171 11.10 0.28 1.02
N GLY A 172 12.31 0.44 1.57
CA GLY A 172 12.55 0.37 3.02
C GLY A 172 11.88 1.51 3.80
N GLY A 173 11.94 2.75 3.29
CA GLY A 173 11.26 3.89 3.90
C GLY A 173 9.73 3.74 3.96
N VAL A 174 9.12 3.18 2.90
CA VAL A 174 7.67 2.89 2.89
C VAL A 174 7.32 1.82 3.93
N ALA A 175 8.11 0.76 4.02
CA ALA A 175 7.91 -0.30 5.00
C ALA A 175 8.03 0.22 6.44
N ARG A 176 9.05 1.05 6.73
CA ARG A 176 9.22 1.71 8.04
C ARG A 176 7.98 2.52 8.43
N LYS A 177 7.54 3.44 7.56
CA LYS A 177 6.36 4.30 7.80
C LYS A 177 5.10 3.48 8.04
N THR A 178 4.96 2.36 7.34
CA THR A 178 3.82 1.45 7.52
C THR A 178 3.86 0.76 8.87
N ARG A 179 5.03 0.27 9.32
CA ARG A 179 5.19 -0.33 10.66
C ARG A 179 4.85 0.66 11.78
N GLU A 180 5.33 1.89 11.69
CA GLU A 180 4.98 2.95 12.63
C GLU A 180 3.47 3.25 12.63
N SER A 181 2.84 3.25 11.44
CA SER A 181 1.38 3.42 11.30
C SER A 181 0.57 2.27 11.89
N ILE A 182 1.08 1.03 11.84
CA ILE A 182 0.45 -0.12 12.52
C ILE A 182 0.33 0.16 14.02
N TYR A 183 1.41 0.61 14.68
CA TYR A 183 1.36 0.89 16.12
C TYR A 183 0.39 2.02 16.47
N LEU A 184 0.32 3.06 15.65
CA LEU A 184 -0.64 4.15 15.84
C LEU A 184 -2.09 3.65 15.74
N CYS A 185 -2.39 2.79 14.76
CA CYS A 185 -3.70 2.17 14.62
C CYS A 185 -4.03 1.24 15.80
N GLU A 186 -3.09 0.39 16.21
CA GLU A 186 -3.29 -0.50 17.37
C GLU A 186 -3.57 0.31 18.65
N ALA A 187 -2.81 1.38 18.89
CA ALA A 187 -3.01 2.25 20.03
C ALA A 187 -4.35 3.03 19.97
N ALA A 188 -4.87 3.29 18.77
CA ALA A 188 -6.20 3.85 18.58
C ALA A 188 -7.35 2.84 18.80
N GLY A 189 -7.02 1.60 19.17
CA GLY A 189 -7.97 0.54 19.47
C GLY A 189 -8.47 -0.23 18.25
N PHE A 190 -7.77 -0.15 17.11
CA PHE A 190 -8.03 -1.06 15.99
C PHE A 190 -7.47 -2.45 16.33
N ASP A 191 -8.35 -3.45 16.33
CA ASP A 191 -8.04 -4.83 16.73
C ASP A 191 -7.73 -5.75 15.54
N THR A 192 -7.97 -5.27 14.32
CA THR A 192 -7.60 -5.94 13.07
C THR A 192 -6.94 -4.93 12.15
N ILE A 193 -5.75 -5.25 11.66
CA ILE A 193 -5.00 -4.41 10.72
C ILE A 193 -4.77 -5.20 9.44
N ILE A 194 -5.33 -4.74 8.33
CA ILE A 194 -5.07 -5.27 6.99
C ILE A 194 -3.97 -4.45 6.34
N ILE A 195 -2.95 -5.12 5.81
CA ILE A 195 -1.88 -4.53 5.02
C ILE A 195 -2.01 -5.06 3.59
N GLU A 196 -2.36 -4.17 2.66
CA GLU A 196 -2.55 -4.51 1.26
C GLU A 196 -1.31 -4.17 0.43
N THR A 197 -0.82 -5.11 -0.39
CA THR A 197 0.15 -4.78 -1.44
C THR A 197 -0.58 -4.13 -2.62
N VAL A 198 -0.02 -3.05 -3.17
CA VAL A 198 -0.53 -2.40 -4.39
C VAL A 198 0.51 -2.54 -5.49
N GLY A 199 0.09 -3.02 -6.66
CA GLY A 199 0.92 -3.07 -7.86
C GLY A 199 1.74 -4.35 -8.06
N VAL A 200 2.72 -4.26 -8.97
CA VAL A 200 3.70 -5.31 -9.31
C VAL A 200 5.04 -4.96 -8.67
N GLY A 201 5.58 -5.81 -7.79
CA GLY A 201 6.77 -5.44 -7.00
C GLY A 201 7.41 -6.57 -6.19
N GLN A 202 8.26 -6.17 -5.25
CA GLN A 202 8.84 -7.01 -4.18
C GLN A 202 8.28 -6.59 -2.81
N SER A 203 7.08 -6.00 -2.79
CA SER A 203 6.41 -5.54 -1.57
C SER A 203 5.88 -6.70 -0.72
N GLU A 204 5.71 -7.89 -1.30
CA GLU A 204 5.16 -9.08 -0.63
C GLU A 204 6.02 -9.49 0.56
N THR A 205 7.34 -9.56 0.37
CA THR A 205 8.27 -9.90 1.46
C THR A 205 8.24 -8.86 2.57
N GLN A 206 8.12 -7.57 2.22
CA GLN A 206 8.02 -6.49 3.21
C GLN A 206 6.71 -6.60 3.99
N VAL A 207 5.57 -6.80 3.32
CA VAL A 207 4.28 -7.04 3.99
C VAL A 207 4.35 -8.27 4.88
N HIS A 208 4.86 -9.39 4.39
CA HIS A 208 5.03 -10.62 5.18
C HIS A 208 5.84 -10.38 6.47
N SER A 209 6.89 -9.54 6.40
CA SER A 209 7.73 -9.20 7.55
C SER A 209 7.09 -8.27 8.60
N MET A 210 5.82 -7.87 8.43
CA MET A 210 5.12 -7.00 9.39
C MET A 210 3.71 -7.47 9.75
N VAL A 211 3.32 -8.68 9.33
CA VAL A 211 2.00 -9.24 9.58
C VAL A 211 2.09 -10.58 10.31
N ASP A 212 0.99 -10.98 10.94
CA ASP A 212 0.90 -12.28 11.61
C ASP A 212 0.42 -13.36 10.65
N PHE A 213 -0.48 -13.00 9.73
CA PHE A 213 -1.13 -13.91 8.79
C PHE A 213 -1.05 -13.36 7.37
N PHE A 214 -0.57 -14.15 6.42
CA PHE A 214 -0.38 -13.73 5.04
C PHE A 214 -1.33 -14.48 4.09
N LEU A 215 -2.29 -13.74 3.53
CA LEU A 215 -3.31 -14.22 2.61
C LEU A 215 -2.94 -13.91 1.16
N LEU A 216 -2.82 -14.96 0.35
CA LEU A 216 -2.59 -14.87 -1.09
C LEU A 216 -3.90 -15.08 -1.86
N LEU A 217 -4.36 -14.05 -2.56
CA LEU A 217 -5.49 -14.14 -3.48
C LEU A 217 -5.03 -14.59 -4.87
N MET A 218 -5.73 -15.57 -5.45
CA MET A 218 -5.46 -16.13 -6.78
C MET A 218 -6.72 -16.18 -7.65
N LEU A 219 -6.55 -16.35 -8.96
CA LEU A 219 -7.66 -16.60 -9.90
C LEU A 219 -7.67 -18.05 -10.37
N ALA A 220 -8.81 -18.47 -10.90
CA ALA A 220 -8.94 -19.75 -11.59
C ALA A 220 -8.58 -19.61 -13.09
N GLY A 221 -7.97 -20.63 -13.67
CA GLY A 221 -7.90 -20.78 -15.14
C GLY A 221 -6.77 -20.04 -15.85
N ALA A 222 -5.82 -19.44 -15.15
CA ALA A 222 -4.66 -18.85 -15.77
C ALA A 222 -3.51 -19.87 -15.83
N GLY A 223 -3.70 -20.89 -16.67
CA GLY A 223 -3.01 -22.19 -16.69
C GLY A 223 -1.47 -22.25 -16.76
N ASP A 224 -0.76 -21.12 -16.76
CA ASP A 224 0.71 -21.02 -16.58
C ASP A 224 1.11 -20.32 -15.25
N GLU A 225 0.15 -20.00 -14.38
CA GLU A 225 0.36 -19.16 -13.20
C GLU A 225 1.20 -19.80 -12.10
N LEU A 226 1.30 -21.13 -12.02
CA LEU A 226 2.25 -21.76 -11.09
C LEU A 226 3.71 -21.40 -11.44
N GLN A 227 4.00 -21.07 -12.71
CA GLN A 227 5.29 -20.49 -13.13
C GLN A 227 5.35 -18.97 -12.93
N GLY A 228 4.22 -18.27 -13.02
CA GLY A 228 4.11 -16.81 -12.83
C GLY A 228 4.16 -16.36 -11.36
N ILE A 229 3.70 -17.20 -10.45
CA ILE A 229 3.87 -16.98 -9.02
C ILE A 229 5.30 -17.35 -8.69
N LYS A 230 6.08 -16.34 -8.27
CA LYS A 230 7.41 -16.59 -7.70
C LYS A 230 7.24 -17.62 -6.59
N ARG A 231 7.90 -18.77 -6.70
CA ARG A 231 7.95 -19.82 -5.67
C ARG A 231 8.03 -19.24 -4.24
N GLY A 232 8.78 -18.16 -4.05
CA GLY A 232 8.90 -17.47 -2.76
C GLY A 232 7.61 -16.83 -2.20
N ILE A 233 6.63 -16.42 -3.01
CA ILE A 233 5.36 -15.84 -2.52
C ILE A 233 4.43 -16.94 -1.98
N MET A 234 4.38 -18.10 -2.66
CA MET A 234 3.61 -19.24 -2.16
C MET A 234 4.17 -19.77 -0.83
N GLU A 235 5.49 -19.78 -0.69
CA GLU A 235 6.16 -20.19 0.55
C GLU A 235 5.83 -19.27 1.75
N MET A 236 5.42 -18.02 1.49
CA MET A 236 5.00 -17.06 2.52
C MET A 236 3.51 -17.15 2.87
N ALA A 237 2.69 -17.88 2.10
CA ALA A 237 1.24 -17.88 2.29
C ALA A 237 0.81 -18.80 3.43
N ASP A 238 0.12 -18.24 4.43
CA ASP A 238 -0.57 -19.02 5.47
C ASP A 238 -1.92 -19.55 4.97
N LEU A 239 -2.49 -18.88 3.96
CA LEU A 239 -3.72 -19.26 3.27
C LEU A 239 -3.70 -18.76 1.82
N ILE A 240 -4.17 -19.61 0.90
CA ILE A 240 -4.43 -19.25 -0.48
C ILE A 240 -5.95 -19.19 -0.68
N ALA A 241 -6.47 -18.12 -1.27
CA ALA A 241 -7.89 -18.01 -1.60
C ALA A 241 -8.07 -17.78 -3.11
N ILE A 242 -8.72 -18.74 -3.77
CA ILE A 242 -9.07 -18.67 -5.19
C ILE A 242 -10.33 -17.83 -5.31
N ASN A 243 -10.17 -16.57 -5.67
CA ASN A 243 -11.24 -15.59 -5.77
C ASN A 243 -12.02 -15.72 -7.08
N LYS A 244 -13.17 -15.03 -7.15
CA LYS A 244 -14.14 -15.08 -8.26
C LYS A 244 -14.71 -16.48 -8.48
N ALA A 245 -14.83 -17.27 -7.41
CA ALA A 245 -15.45 -18.59 -7.43
C ALA A 245 -16.98 -18.47 -7.41
N ASP A 246 -17.55 -17.90 -8.48
CA ASP A 246 -18.97 -17.65 -8.65
C ASP A 246 -19.45 -17.97 -10.08
N GLY A 247 -20.74 -18.33 -10.18
CA GLY A 247 -21.40 -18.65 -11.44
C GLY A 247 -20.68 -19.73 -12.25
N LYS A 248 -20.34 -19.42 -13.51
CA LYS A 248 -19.66 -20.35 -14.42
C LYS A 248 -18.19 -20.62 -14.03
N ASN A 249 -17.62 -19.83 -13.12
CA ASN A 249 -16.22 -19.95 -12.73
C ASN A 249 -15.99 -20.94 -11.58
N GLU A 250 -17.06 -21.38 -10.87
CA GLU A 250 -16.94 -22.28 -9.72
C GLU A 250 -16.19 -23.60 -10.01
N PRO A 251 -16.44 -24.31 -11.13
CA PRO A 251 -15.72 -25.54 -11.43
C PRO A 251 -14.21 -25.31 -11.64
N TYR A 252 -13.85 -24.21 -12.29
CA TYR A 252 -12.45 -23.84 -12.51
C TYR A 252 -11.75 -23.47 -11.20
N ALA A 253 -12.43 -22.71 -10.33
CA ALA A 253 -11.89 -22.34 -9.02
C ALA A 253 -11.70 -23.56 -8.12
N THR A 254 -12.62 -24.53 -8.18
CA THR A 254 -12.52 -25.79 -7.45
C THR A 254 -11.31 -26.62 -7.92
N ARG A 255 -11.09 -26.68 -9.24
CA ARG A 255 -9.92 -27.34 -9.81
C ARG A 255 -8.61 -26.65 -9.38
N ALA A 256 -8.55 -25.33 -9.49
CA ALA A 256 -7.39 -24.54 -9.08
C ALA A 256 -7.08 -24.74 -7.58
N LYS A 257 -8.11 -24.76 -6.71
CA LYS A 257 -7.95 -25.07 -5.29
C LYS A 257 -7.20 -26.40 -5.09
N ALA A 258 -7.63 -27.46 -5.76
CA ALA A 258 -6.99 -28.78 -5.65
C ALA A 258 -5.53 -28.80 -6.15
N GLU A 259 -5.25 -28.06 -7.23
CA GLU A 259 -3.89 -27.89 -7.76
C GLU A 259 -2.98 -27.17 -6.74
N TYR A 260 -3.47 -26.09 -6.12
CA TYR A 260 -2.71 -25.37 -5.09
C TYR A 260 -2.57 -26.17 -3.79
N GLU A 261 -3.60 -26.89 -3.33
CA GLU A 261 -3.49 -27.80 -2.18
C GLU A 261 -2.41 -28.85 -2.42
N SER A 262 -2.38 -29.45 -3.62
CA SER A 262 -1.35 -30.44 -3.99
C SER A 262 0.06 -29.83 -3.98
N ALA A 263 0.21 -28.61 -4.49
CA ALA A 263 1.49 -27.91 -4.49
C ALA A 263 1.95 -27.53 -3.08
N LEU A 264 1.04 -27.14 -2.19
CA LEU A 264 1.34 -26.77 -0.80
C LEU A 264 1.97 -27.94 -0.03
N HIS A 265 1.58 -29.18 -0.32
CA HIS A 265 2.17 -30.38 0.29
C HIS A 265 3.62 -30.66 -0.12
N LEU A 266 4.14 -30.01 -1.16
CA LEU A 266 5.53 -30.18 -1.61
C LEU A 266 6.51 -29.26 -0.87
N PHE A 267 6.01 -28.26 -0.14
CA PHE A 267 6.85 -27.35 0.64
C PHE A 267 7.20 -27.94 2.01
N PRO A 268 8.36 -27.55 2.57
CA PRO A 268 8.69 -27.91 3.95
C PRO A 268 7.63 -27.37 4.92
N PRO A 269 7.39 -28.05 6.06
CA PRO A 269 6.49 -27.55 7.10
C PRO A 269 6.89 -26.13 7.54
N ALA A 270 5.90 -25.25 7.70
CA ALA A 270 6.14 -23.90 8.20
C ALA A 270 6.70 -23.94 9.64
N ALA A 271 7.54 -22.96 9.99
CA ALA A 271 8.11 -22.84 11.34
C ALA A 271 7.04 -22.68 12.43
N SER A 272 5.86 -22.17 12.06
CA SER A 272 4.67 -22.07 12.91
C SER A 272 4.03 -23.42 13.24
N GLY A 273 4.37 -24.48 12.50
CA GLY A 273 3.66 -25.75 12.48
C GLY A 273 2.26 -25.67 11.87
N TRP A 274 1.86 -24.52 11.32
CA TRP A 274 0.63 -24.38 10.57
C TRP A 274 0.79 -25.04 9.20
N MET A 275 -0.24 -25.72 8.73
CA MET A 275 -0.28 -26.28 7.39
C MET A 275 -1.14 -25.38 6.51
N PRO A 276 -0.54 -24.62 5.57
CA PRO A 276 -1.29 -23.78 4.65
C PRO A 276 -2.28 -24.62 3.83
N ARG A 277 -3.40 -24.01 3.48
CA ARG A 277 -4.46 -24.64 2.67
C ARG A 277 -4.90 -23.69 1.57
N ALA A 278 -5.62 -24.20 0.58
CA ALA A 278 -6.32 -23.37 -0.40
C ALA A 278 -7.83 -23.43 -0.17
N VAL A 279 -8.52 -22.31 -0.33
CA VAL A 279 -9.98 -22.21 -0.27
C VAL A 279 -10.50 -21.45 -1.49
N THR A 280 -11.81 -21.50 -1.73
CA THR A 280 -12.45 -20.71 -2.79
C THR A 280 -13.27 -19.60 -2.17
N CYS A 281 -13.34 -18.45 -2.84
CA CYS A 281 -14.16 -17.34 -2.37
C CYS A 281 -14.70 -16.49 -3.54
N SER A 282 -15.70 -15.68 -3.24
CA SER A 282 -16.11 -14.59 -4.11
C SER A 282 -16.21 -13.31 -3.28
N GLY A 283 -15.22 -12.43 -3.44
CA GLY A 283 -15.23 -11.12 -2.78
C GLY A 283 -16.46 -10.28 -3.16
N GLN A 284 -16.97 -10.43 -4.38
CA GLN A 284 -18.15 -9.68 -4.86
C GLN A 284 -19.46 -10.14 -4.20
N TYR A 285 -19.63 -11.45 -4.01
CA TYR A 285 -20.86 -12.02 -3.45
C TYR A 285 -20.75 -12.41 -1.96
N GLY A 286 -19.58 -12.21 -1.34
CA GLY A 286 -19.31 -12.55 0.05
C GLY A 286 -19.17 -14.05 0.34
N LYS A 287 -19.12 -14.92 -0.68
CA LYS A 287 -19.01 -16.37 -0.53
C LYS A 287 -17.61 -16.75 0.01
N GLY A 288 -17.56 -17.55 1.08
CA GLY A 288 -16.31 -18.06 1.68
C GLY A 288 -15.52 -17.03 2.50
N ILE A 289 -16.05 -15.81 2.67
CA ILE A 289 -15.40 -14.73 3.43
C ILE A 289 -15.33 -15.06 4.93
N ASP A 290 -16.40 -15.64 5.47
CA ASP A 290 -16.51 -16.10 6.84
C ASP A 290 -15.57 -17.27 7.13
N GLU A 291 -15.45 -18.21 6.19
CA GLU A 291 -14.48 -19.31 6.27
C GLU A 291 -13.03 -18.77 6.35
N ILE A 292 -12.67 -17.84 5.47
CA ILE A 292 -11.33 -17.22 5.46
C ILE A 292 -11.04 -16.51 6.79
N TRP A 293 -12.01 -15.76 7.33
CA TRP A 293 -11.85 -15.09 8.62
C TRP A 293 -11.63 -16.09 9.77
N ASN A 294 -12.45 -17.15 9.81
CA ASN A 294 -12.30 -18.21 10.82
C ASN A 294 -10.94 -18.92 10.73
N LEU A 295 -10.42 -19.14 9.52
CA LEU A 295 -9.09 -19.70 9.31
C LEU A 295 -7.97 -18.79 9.81
N ALA A 296 -8.10 -17.46 9.63
CA ALA A 296 -7.16 -16.51 10.20
C ALA A 296 -7.18 -16.54 11.75
N LEU A 297 -8.36 -16.70 12.36
CA LEU A 297 -8.49 -16.87 13.81
C LEU A 297 -7.97 -18.23 14.31
N ASP A 298 -8.15 -19.31 13.54
CA ASP A 298 -7.56 -20.61 13.82
C ASP A 298 -6.03 -20.54 13.80
N TYR A 299 -5.46 -19.88 12.79
CA TYR A 299 -4.04 -19.62 12.71
C TYR A 299 -3.54 -18.87 13.95
N GLN A 300 -4.23 -17.79 14.33
CA GLN A 300 -3.88 -17.00 15.51
C GLN A 300 -3.90 -17.86 16.77
N ARG A 301 -4.93 -18.69 16.97
CA ARG A 301 -5.01 -19.62 18.11
C ARG A 301 -3.88 -20.63 18.10
N HIS A 302 -3.61 -21.25 16.95
CA HIS A 302 -2.56 -22.25 16.77
C HIS A 302 -1.18 -21.69 17.11
N THR A 303 -0.83 -20.54 16.53
CA THR A 303 0.46 -19.88 16.72
C THR A 303 0.63 -19.26 18.11
N THR A 304 -0.46 -18.80 18.73
CA THR A 304 -0.43 -18.35 20.13
C THR A 304 -0.15 -19.52 21.07
N LYS A 305 -0.84 -20.65 20.87
CA LYS A 305 -0.67 -21.85 21.70
C LYS A 305 0.74 -22.45 21.60
N SER A 306 1.37 -22.38 20.43
CA SER A 306 2.74 -22.85 20.24
C SER A 306 3.82 -21.85 20.68
N GLY A 307 3.44 -20.63 21.06
CA GLY A 307 4.37 -19.53 21.35
C GLY A 307 4.98 -18.87 20.10
N TYR A 308 4.68 -19.39 18.90
CA TYR A 308 5.19 -18.86 17.64
C TYR A 308 4.74 -17.43 17.38
N PHE A 309 3.50 -17.06 17.73
CA PHE A 309 2.93 -15.75 17.44
C PHE A 309 3.79 -14.60 17.99
N GLN A 310 4.17 -14.70 19.26
CA GLN A 310 5.00 -13.70 19.92
C GLN A 310 6.44 -13.72 19.40
N LYS A 311 7.01 -14.93 19.23
CA LYS A 311 8.35 -15.11 18.67
C LYS A 311 8.49 -14.49 17.27
N ASN A 312 7.50 -14.72 16.40
CA ASN A 312 7.49 -14.15 15.04
C ASN A 312 7.51 -12.62 15.09
N ARG A 313 6.71 -11.99 15.94
CA ARG A 313 6.72 -10.54 16.11
C ARG A 313 8.05 -10.00 16.65
N GLU A 314 8.70 -10.72 17.57
CA GLU A 314 10.04 -10.35 18.07
C GLU A 314 11.10 -10.42 16.96
N GLU A 315 11.03 -11.45 16.12
CA GLU A 315 11.90 -11.60 14.95
C GLU A 315 11.67 -10.48 13.93
N GLN A 316 10.41 -10.11 13.67
CA GLN A 316 10.03 -9.00 12.80
C GLN A 316 10.55 -7.66 13.34
N ILE A 317 10.42 -7.39 14.65
CA ILE A 317 10.96 -6.19 15.28
C ILE A 317 12.48 -6.15 15.18
N THR A 318 13.15 -7.29 15.40
CA THR A 318 14.61 -7.40 15.28
C THR A 318 15.08 -7.15 13.85
N LEU A 319 14.36 -7.70 12.87
CA LEU A 319 14.63 -7.46 11.45
C LEU A 319 14.47 -5.98 11.13
N TRP A 320 13.38 -5.37 11.57
CA TRP A 320 13.10 -3.95 11.36
C TRP A 320 14.20 -3.07 11.96
N PHE A 321 14.60 -3.31 13.20
CA PHE A 321 15.71 -2.58 13.83
C PHE A 321 16.98 -2.64 12.97
N ARG A 322 17.34 -3.81 12.42
CA ARG A 322 18.51 -3.97 11.56
C ARG A 322 18.37 -3.22 10.24
N GLU A 323 17.18 -3.20 9.64
CA GLU A 323 16.91 -2.42 8.42
C GLU A 323 17.06 -0.93 8.70
N THR A 324 16.40 -0.43 9.74
CA THR A 324 16.45 0.99 10.12
C THR A 324 17.85 1.43 10.55
N LEU A 325 18.63 0.59 11.23
CA LEU A 325 20.02 0.89 11.55
C LEU A 325 20.87 1.07 10.29
N LYS A 326 20.69 0.21 9.27
CA LYS A 326 21.42 0.34 8.00
C LYS A 326 21.07 1.64 7.28
N GLU A 327 19.79 1.99 7.25
CA GLU A 327 19.31 3.24 6.65
C GLU A 327 19.88 4.45 7.39
N ALA A 328 19.79 4.49 8.73
CA ALA A 328 20.33 5.59 9.54
C ALA A 328 21.85 5.78 9.35
N ILE A 329 22.61 4.69 9.27
CA ILE A 329 24.05 4.75 8.98
C ILE A 329 24.31 5.29 7.58
N LEU A 330 23.52 4.87 6.58
CA LEU A 330 23.66 5.34 5.21
C LEU A 330 23.33 6.84 5.10
N ASP A 331 22.24 7.29 5.71
CA ASP A 331 21.84 8.69 5.71
C ASP A 331 22.93 9.56 6.36
N GLN A 332 23.39 9.17 7.56
CA GLN A 332 24.50 9.86 8.24
C GLN A 332 25.79 9.86 7.40
N PHE A 333 26.07 8.77 6.67
CA PHE A 333 27.23 8.69 5.79
C PHE A 333 27.11 9.67 4.61
N LEU A 334 25.93 9.77 4.00
CA LEU A 334 25.65 10.66 2.86
C LEU A 334 25.60 12.14 3.24
N GLU A 335 25.34 12.46 4.50
CA GLU A 335 25.32 13.83 5.04
C GLU A 335 26.71 14.41 5.34
N ARG A 336 27.76 13.57 5.33
CA ARG A 336 29.14 14.05 5.52
C ARG A 336 29.51 15.06 4.44
N GLU A 337 30.18 16.13 4.85
CA GLU A 337 30.61 17.20 3.95
C GLU A 337 31.47 16.65 2.79
N GLY A 338 31.12 17.02 1.55
CA GLY A 338 31.79 16.56 0.33
C GLY A 338 31.60 15.09 -0.04
N MET A 339 30.81 14.31 0.72
CA MET A 339 30.64 12.87 0.44
C MET A 339 29.89 12.61 -0.87
N ARG A 340 28.85 13.40 -1.16
CA ARG A 340 28.06 13.26 -2.41
C ARG A 340 28.92 13.45 -3.65
N ASP A 341 29.79 14.46 -3.65
CA ASP A 341 30.71 14.71 -4.77
C ASP A 341 31.70 13.56 -4.95
N ARG A 342 32.19 12.99 -3.85
CA ARG A 342 33.10 11.84 -3.87
C ARG A 342 32.41 10.58 -4.39
N ILE A 343 31.14 10.35 -4.04
CA ILE A 343 30.33 9.26 -4.59
C ILE A 343 30.19 9.44 -6.11
N HIS A 344 29.83 10.64 -6.58
CA HIS A 344 29.72 10.90 -8.02
C HIS A 344 31.03 10.67 -8.77
N LEU A 345 32.17 11.04 -8.17
CA LEU A 345 33.49 10.76 -8.75
C LEU A 345 33.78 9.25 -8.81
N ALA A 346 33.43 8.50 -7.76
CA ALA A 346 33.56 7.05 -7.72
C ALA A 346 32.67 6.36 -8.78
N GLU A 347 31.40 6.76 -8.89
CA GLU A 347 30.46 6.27 -9.91
C GLU A 347 31.01 6.50 -11.32
N SER A 348 31.57 7.68 -11.58
CA SER A 348 32.18 8.02 -12.88
C SER A 348 33.37 7.11 -13.21
N LYS A 349 34.25 6.85 -12.26
CA LYS A 349 35.40 5.93 -12.45
C LYS A 349 34.94 4.49 -12.73
N ILE A 350 33.93 4.02 -12.00
CA ILE A 350 33.35 2.67 -12.20
C ILE A 350 32.72 2.58 -13.59
N GLY A 351 31.87 3.55 -13.97
CA GLY A 351 31.20 3.59 -15.26
C GLY A 351 32.16 3.65 -16.45
N GLN A 352 33.33 4.25 -16.27
CA GLN A 352 34.41 4.29 -17.27
C GLN A 352 35.32 3.06 -17.26
N GLY A 353 35.07 2.08 -16.38
CA GLY A 353 35.92 0.89 -16.23
C GLY A 353 37.32 1.17 -15.65
N LYS A 354 37.53 2.34 -15.02
CA LYS A 354 38.82 2.75 -14.47
C LYS A 354 39.10 2.22 -13.07
N SER A 355 38.08 1.74 -12.37
CA SER A 355 38.20 1.19 -11.01
C SER A 355 37.10 0.16 -10.73
N SER A 356 37.33 -0.71 -9.75
CA SER A 356 36.34 -1.70 -9.32
C SER A 356 35.40 -1.14 -8.25
N VAL A 357 34.15 -1.64 -8.24
CA VAL A 357 33.11 -1.23 -7.28
C VAL A 357 33.58 -1.32 -5.83
N ILE A 358 34.15 -2.48 -5.43
CA ILE A 358 34.58 -2.72 -4.05
C ILE A 358 35.74 -1.80 -3.65
N GLN A 359 36.64 -1.47 -4.58
CA GLN A 359 37.77 -0.59 -4.31
C GLN A 359 37.33 0.84 -4.04
N GLU A 360 36.46 1.41 -4.88
CA GLU A 360 35.94 2.77 -4.64
C GLU A 360 35.11 2.82 -3.35
N ILE A 361 34.26 1.82 -3.06
CA ILE A 361 33.52 1.75 -1.79
C ILE A 361 34.47 1.75 -0.59
N LYS A 362 35.54 0.93 -0.61
CA LYS A 362 36.55 0.94 0.45
C LYS A 362 37.25 2.30 0.59
N GLY A 363 37.46 3.01 -0.52
CA GLY A 363 38.02 4.36 -0.52
C GLY A 363 37.08 5.39 0.13
N LEU A 364 35.77 5.28 -0.13
CA LEU A 364 34.74 6.12 0.46
C LEU A 364 34.58 5.88 1.98
N LEU A 365 34.73 4.64 2.45
CA LEU A 365 34.58 4.28 3.87
C LEU A 365 35.79 4.64 4.76
N LYS A 366 36.98 4.86 4.18
CA LYS A 366 38.22 5.14 4.93
C LYS A 366 38.40 6.60 5.35
N THR A 367 37.45 7.44 4.99
CA THR A 367 37.43 8.89 5.19
C THR A 367 36.19 9.27 5.98
#